data_AF-A0A090WRY6-F1
#
_entry.id   AF-A0A090WRY6-F1
#
_cell.length_a   1.000
_cell.length_b   1.000
_cell.length_c   1.000
_cell.angle_alpha   90.00
_cell.angle_beta   90.00
_cell.angle_gamma   90.00
#
_symmetry.space_group_name_H-M   'P 1'
#
loop_
_entity.id
_entity.type
_entity.pdbx_description
1 polymer ?
#
loop_
_entity_poly.entity_id
_entity_poly.type
_entity_poly.pdbx_seq_one_letter_code
_entity_poly.pdbx_strand_id
1 'polypeptide(L)'
;MGFAGRTVGSVFEGEKRFDLVVRLDETKRTDIESIKNLYVDLPNGGKIPLHELAEITYKKGAAKISRDDTKRRIVVGINVRNRDLESVVNDVQALINKNVNLPVGYNITYGGQFENLQTAKSRLLVAVPIALILIFILLYFAFNSIKEALLIFSAIPLAAVGGVLLLWVRDMPFSISAGVGFIALFGIAVLNGIVLIEHFKELKHNHFNDMETLIKQGAKDRLRAVLLTASAAALGFLPMAISTNAGAEVQRPLATVVIGGLVTATLLTLVVLPVLYSYFNTNKNSNKKLKTNKTHLPILLILAGLFSTCAFSQNNKKSLDDLISIGTKNNAGIKASRLTVEQHNTLVNSAFTFDKTEVYYGFDENNLAINEEPISVFGIQQEFLFPTVYFSQKKLNKANYTLETSNNAIKEKALKREITSMYYQYLYAVEKERIHKTLDSLYKNLQIQPKDDLN
;
A
#
# COMPACT_ATOMS: atom_id res chain seq x y z
N MET A 1 31.20 27.05 -33.19
CA MET A 1 30.93 26.41 -34.51
C MET A 1 32.10 25.54 -34.95
N GLY A 2 33.35 26.00 -34.81
CA GLY A 2 34.52 25.28 -35.33
C GLY A 2 34.81 23.89 -34.75
N PHE A 3 34.81 23.71 -33.43
CA PHE A 3 35.30 22.46 -32.82
C PHE A 3 34.29 21.30 -32.79
N ALA A 4 33.18 21.48 -32.07
CA ALA A 4 32.12 20.47 -31.94
C ALA A 4 31.26 20.30 -33.20
N GLY A 5 31.39 21.24 -34.15
CA GLY A 5 30.48 21.40 -35.26
C GLY A 5 29.18 22.09 -34.85
N ARG A 6 28.56 22.80 -35.80
CA ARG A 6 27.19 23.32 -35.64
C ARG A 6 26.38 22.95 -36.87
N THR A 7 25.19 22.42 -36.65
CA THR A 7 24.21 22.24 -37.72
C THR A 7 23.79 23.61 -38.24
N VAL A 8 24.06 23.88 -39.52
CA VAL A 8 23.71 25.15 -40.19
C VAL A 8 22.51 25.00 -41.13
N GLY A 9 22.09 23.76 -41.40
CA GLY A 9 20.94 23.46 -42.22
C GLY A 9 20.70 21.96 -42.32
N SER A 10 19.77 21.56 -43.18
CA SER A 10 19.54 20.17 -43.52
C SER A 10 19.44 20.01 -45.03
N VAL A 11 20.03 18.94 -45.56
CA VAL A 11 19.99 18.56 -46.97
C VAL A 11 19.06 17.36 -47.12
N PHE A 12 18.22 17.39 -48.15
CA PHE A 12 17.30 16.31 -48.47
C PHE A 12 17.80 15.56 -49.70
N GLU A 13 17.90 14.24 -49.61
CA GLU A 13 18.20 13.34 -50.72
C GLU A 13 17.06 12.33 -50.85
N GLY A 14 16.12 12.61 -51.76
CA GLY A 14 14.84 11.89 -51.84
C GLY A 14 14.03 12.08 -50.55
N GLU A 15 13.71 10.98 -49.88
CA GLU A 15 13.00 10.98 -48.59
C GLU A 15 13.91 11.08 -47.36
N LYS A 16 15.25 11.00 -47.54
CA LYS A 16 16.20 11.05 -46.44
C LYS A 16 16.58 12.50 -46.13
N ARG A 17 16.65 12.82 -44.84
CA ARG A 17 17.09 14.12 -44.32
C ARG A 17 18.43 13.96 -43.61
N PHE A 18 19.41 14.74 -44.02
CA PHE A 18 20.74 14.82 -43.41
C PHE A 18 20.99 16.20 -42.84
N ASP A 19 21.70 16.28 -41.72
CA ASP A 19 22.14 17.55 -41.13
C ASP A 19 23.41 18.04 -41.84
N LEU A 20 23.39 19.30 -42.30
CA LEU A 20 24.58 19.98 -42.80
C LEU A 20 25.31 20.62 -41.63
N VAL A 21 26.49 20.10 -41.30
CA VAL A 21 27.30 20.54 -40.15
C VAL A 21 28.56 21.26 -40.63
N VAL A 22 28.75 22.49 -40.19
CA VAL A 22 30.00 23.23 -40.39
C VAL A 22 30.91 23.02 -39.18
N ARG A 23 32.14 22.58 -39.45
CA ARG A 23 33.20 22.36 -38.45
C ARG A 23 34.57 22.59 -39.08
N LEU A 24 35.58 22.85 -38.25
CA LEU A 24 36.98 22.95 -38.66
C LEU A 24 37.51 21.58 -39.08
N ASP A 25 38.57 21.62 -39.90
CA ASP A 25 39.35 20.44 -40.23
C ASP A 25 39.81 19.71 -38.96
N GLU A 26 39.87 18.38 -39.02
CA GLU A 26 40.22 17.54 -37.88
C GLU A 26 41.59 17.88 -37.29
N THR A 27 42.55 18.20 -38.15
CA THR A 27 43.92 18.57 -37.74
C THR A 27 43.98 19.84 -36.89
N LYS A 28 42.97 20.71 -36.98
CA LYS A 28 42.89 21.97 -36.24
C LYS A 28 41.99 21.88 -35.00
N ARG A 29 41.65 20.67 -34.54
CA ARG A 29 40.75 20.48 -33.40
C ARG A 29 41.05 19.31 -32.45
N THR A 30 42.26 18.80 -32.46
CA THR A 30 42.67 17.65 -31.65
C THR A 30 43.03 18.01 -30.21
N ASP A 31 43.64 19.17 -30.00
CA ASP A 31 44.20 19.58 -28.71
C ASP A 31 43.73 20.97 -28.26
N ILE A 32 44.03 21.29 -27.00
CA ILE A 32 43.72 22.59 -26.40
C ILE A 32 44.51 23.73 -27.06
N GLU A 33 45.72 23.44 -27.56
CA GLU A 33 46.55 24.42 -28.26
C GLU A 33 45.92 24.85 -29.59
N SER A 34 45.23 23.94 -30.29
CA SER A 34 44.43 24.26 -31.47
C SER A 34 43.27 25.23 -31.14
N ILE A 35 42.68 25.15 -29.95
CA ILE A 35 41.66 26.11 -29.50
C ILE A 35 42.31 27.45 -29.20
N LYS A 36 43.44 27.46 -28.49
CA LYS A 36 44.16 28.68 -28.11
C LYS A 36 44.65 29.47 -29.32
N ASN A 37 45.12 28.78 -30.37
CA ASN A 37 45.63 29.40 -31.58
C ASN A 37 44.54 29.66 -32.65
N LEU A 38 43.27 29.48 -32.30
CA LEU A 38 42.17 29.74 -33.22
C LEU A 38 42.03 31.26 -33.46
N TYR A 39 42.15 31.69 -34.71
CA TYR A 39 41.97 33.09 -35.07
C TYR A 39 40.49 33.50 -35.05
N VAL A 40 40.23 34.68 -34.48
CA VAL A 40 38.95 35.39 -34.50
C VAL A 40 39.11 36.65 -35.33
N ASP A 41 38.18 36.87 -36.26
CA ASP A 41 38.18 38.05 -37.13
C ASP A 41 37.68 39.27 -36.36
N LEU A 42 38.40 40.39 -36.44
CA LEU A 42 37.98 41.66 -35.85
C LEU A 42 37.12 42.46 -36.84
N PRO A 43 36.19 43.31 -36.35
CA PRO A 43 35.39 44.19 -37.19
C PRO A 43 36.21 45.14 -38.10
N ASN A 44 37.44 45.46 -37.70
CA ASN A 44 38.36 46.31 -38.45
C ASN A 44 39.21 45.56 -39.49
N GLY A 45 38.96 44.26 -39.71
CA GLY A 45 39.66 43.45 -40.71
C GLY A 45 40.94 42.77 -40.24
N GLY A 46 41.31 42.89 -38.95
CA GLY A 46 42.41 42.13 -38.33
C GLY A 46 42.00 40.72 -37.91
N LYS A 47 42.97 39.89 -37.50
CA LYS A 47 42.73 38.61 -36.83
C LYS A 47 43.57 38.52 -35.56
N ILE A 48 42.99 38.02 -34.47
CA ILE A 48 43.72 37.74 -33.23
C ILE A 48 43.47 36.30 -32.78
N PRO A 49 44.47 35.62 -32.21
CA PRO A 49 44.28 34.28 -31.69
C PRO A 49 43.42 34.31 -30.41
N LEU A 50 42.66 33.24 -30.17
CA LEU A 50 41.67 33.19 -29.10
C LEU A 50 42.29 33.30 -27.70
N HIS A 51 43.54 32.89 -27.51
CA HIS A 51 44.23 33.03 -26.22
C HIS A 51 44.48 34.48 -25.78
N GLU A 52 44.55 35.43 -26.72
CA GLU A 52 44.65 36.87 -26.41
C GLU A 52 43.31 37.45 -25.92
N LEU A 53 42.21 36.72 -26.13
CA LEU A 53 40.85 37.14 -25.77
C LEU A 53 40.28 36.40 -24.56
N ALA A 54 40.70 35.15 -24.34
CA ALA A 54 40.14 34.30 -23.30
C ALA A 54 41.16 33.28 -22.79
N GLU A 55 41.13 33.03 -21.47
CA GLU A 55 41.91 31.95 -20.87
C GLU A 55 41.25 30.59 -21.11
N ILE A 56 41.97 29.67 -21.73
CA ILE A 56 41.47 28.33 -22.08
C ILE A 56 42.19 27.30 -21.23
N THR A 57 41.48 26.71 -20.28
CA THR A 57 42.01 25.72 -19.33
C THR A 57 41.12 24.48 -19.22
N TYR A 58 41.73 23.35 -18.87
CA TYR A 58 40.97 22.16 -18.50
C TYR A 58 40.38 22.32 -17.10
N LYS A 59 39.06 22.19 -16.99
CA LYS A 59 38.35 22.11 -15.71
C LYS A 59 37.56 20.81 -15.62
N LYS A 60 37.53 20.21 -14.43
CA LYS A 60 36.63 19.09 -14.14
C LYS A 60 35.23 19.66 -13.89
N GLY A 61 34.23 19.13 -14.59
CA GLY A 61 32.84 19.49 -14.43
C GLY A 61 31.95 18.24 -14.26
N ALA A 62 30.70 18.45 -13.87
CA ALA A 62 29.73 17.36 -13.80
C ALA A 62 29.39 16.90 -15.23
N ALA A 63 29.70 15.64 -15.55
CA ALA A 63 29.35 15.06 -16.85
C ALA A 63 27.83 14.96 -17.06
N LYS A 64 27.08 14.75 -15.97
CA LYS A 64 25.62 14.67 -15.97
C LYS A 64 25.06 15.13 -14.62
N ILE A 65 24.04 15.97 -14.65
CA ILE A 65 23.29 16.37 -13.45
C ILE A 65 21.95 15.62 -13.47
N SER A 66 21.87 14.54 -12.69
CA SER A 66 20.62 13.79 -12.49
C SER A 66 19.80 14.45 -11.38
N ARG A 67 18.47 14.48 -11.57
CA ARG A 67 17.53 15.02 -10.60
C ARG A 67 16.37 14.07 -10.35
N ASP A 68 15.84 14.09 -9.13
CA ASP A 68 14.56 13.50 -8.74
C ASP A 68 13.78 14.55 -7.95
N ASP A 69 12.50 14.77 -8.26
CA ASP A 69 11.69 15.81 -7.61
C ASP A 69 12.41 17.16 -7.51
N THR A 70 13.07 17.57 -8.60
CA THR A 70 13.86 18.81 -8.70
C THR A 70 15.11 18.86 -7.81
N LYS A 71 15.39 17.83 -7.01
CA LYS A 71 16.60 17.70 -6.18
C LYS A 71 17.70 16.98 -6.94
N ARG A 72 18.95 17.43 -6.83
CA ARG A 72 20.10 16.73 -7.42
C ARG A 72 20.29 15.39 -6.71
N ARG A 73 20.48 14.32 -7.48
CA ARG A 73 20.70 12.97 -6.93
C ARG A 73 21.93 12.31 -7.53
N ILE A 74 22.59 11.50 -6.70
CA ILE A 74 23.63 10.56 -7.11
C ILE A 74 23.10 9.16 -6.82
N VAL A 75 23.20 8.26 -7.79
CA VAL A 75 22.71 6.88 -7.66
C VAL A 75 23.92 5.97 -7.43
N VAL A 76 23.89 5.22 -6.34
CA VAL A 76 24.84 4.14 -6.07
C VAL A 76 24.13 2.82 -6.30
N GLY A 77 24.52 2.10 -7.35
CA GLY A 77 23.95 0.80 -7.68
C GLY A 77 24.66 -0.33 -6.94
N ILE A 78 23.90 -1.21 -6.29
CA ILE A 78 24.42 -2.39 -5.60
C ILE A 78 23.68 -3.62 -6.14
N ASN A 79 24.43 -4.62 -6.62
CA ASN A 79 23.88 -5.89 -7.05
C ASN A 79 24.04 -6.91 -5.93
N VAL A 80 22.92 -7.37 -5.38
CA VAL A 80 22.91 -8.41 -4.34
C VAL A 80 22.91 -9.78 -5.00
N ARG A 81 23.80 -10.68 -4.55
CA ARG A 81 23.86 -12.08 -4.96
C ARG A 81 23.99 -12.97 -3.73
N ASN A 82 23.38 -14.15 -3.77
CA ASN A 82 23.47 -15.19 -2.74
C ASN A 82 23.05 -14.74 -1.32
N ARG A 83 22.23 -13.69 -1.22
CA ARG A 83 21.71 -13.18 0.05
C ARG A 83 20.35 -12.51 -0.19
N ASP A 84 19.51 -12.46 0.84
CA ASP A 84 18.23 -11.81 0.76
C ASP A 84 18.37 -10.27 0.70
N LEU A 85 17.50 -9.64 -0.08
CA LEU A 85 17.56 -8.21 -0.34
C LEU A 85 17.31 -7.37 0.93
N GLU A 86 16.37 -7.79 1.77
CA GLU A 86 15.96 -7.03 2.96
C GLU A 86 17.10 -6.97 4.00
N SER A 87 17.77 -8.09 4.29
CA SER A 87 18.88 -8.13 5.24
C SER A 87 20.09 -7.34 4.74
N VAL A 88 20.41 -7.40 3.45
CA VAL A 88 21.51 -6.58 2.90
C VAL A 88 21.23 -5.10 3.04
N VAL A 89 20.00 -4.66 2.75
CA VAL A 89 19.64 -3.24 2.89
C VAL A 89 19.67 -2.82 4.36
N ASN A 90 19.21 -3.67 5.28
CA ASN A 90 19.26 -3.39 6.72
C ASN A 90 20.71 -3.25 7.21
N ASP A 91 21.62 -4.11 6.75
CA ASP A 91 23.05 -4.02 7.08
C ASP A 91 23.67 -2.74 6.51
N VAL A 92 23.37 -2.41 5.24
CA VAL A 92 23.84 -1.17 4.60
C VAL A 92 23.32 0.06 5.35
N GLN A 93 22.05 0.07 5.76
CA GLN A 93 21.47 1.12 6.58
C GLN A 93 22.21 1.27 7.91
N ALA A 94 22.47 0.15 8.60
CA ALA A 94 23.21 0.16 9.86
C ALA A 94 24.65 0.68 9.70
N LEU A 95 25.35 0.27 8.63
CA LEU A 95 26.70 0.77 8.33
C LEU A 95 26.72 2.25 7.98
N ILE A 96 25.78 2.73 7.16
CA ILE A 96 25.68 4.13 6.76
C ILE A 96 25.39 4.99 7.99
N ASN A 97 24.40 4.61 8.80
CA ASN A 97 24.05 5.34 10.01
C ASN A 97 25.18 5.41 11.04
N LYS A 98 26.09 4.42 11.04
CA LYS A 98 27.24 4.37 11.95
C LYS A 98 28.46 5.14 11.42
N ASN A 99 28.74 5.05 10.12
CA ASN A 99 30.04 5.46 9.57
C ASN A 99 29.97 6.71 8.67
N VAL A 100 28.77 7.17 8.29
CA VAL A 100 28.61 8.27 7.32
C VAL A 100 27.82 9.41 7.95
N ASN A 101 28.51 10.53 8.18
CA ASN A 101 27.87 11.79 8.57
C ASN A 101 27.58 12.63 7.33
N LEU A 102 26.29 12.88 7.08
CA LEU A 102 25.84 13.70 5.97
C LEU A 102 25.79 15.18 6.35
N PRO A 103 26.20 16.11 5.46
CA PRO A 103 25.95 17.53 5.64
C PRO A 103 24.45 17.84 5.66
N VAL A 104 24.09 18.98 6.24
CA VAL A 104 22.70 19.46 6.26
C VAL A 104 22.14 19.57 4.82
N GLY A 105 20.89 19.13 4.64
CA GLY A 105 20.21 19.16 3.34
C GLY A 105 20.42 17.91 2.46
N TYR A 106 21.27 16.98 2.86
CA TYR A 106 21.42 15.68 2.19
C TYR A 106 20.57 14.61 2.86
N ASN A 107 19.90 13.79 2.05
CA ASN A 107 19.16 12.63 2.50
C ASN A 107 19.53 11.41 1.65
N ILE A 108 19.52 10.24 2.28
CA ILE A 108 19.72 8.95 1.59
C ILE A 108 18.36 8.27 1.49
N THR A 109 18.01 7.83 0.28
CA THR A 109 16.82 7.03 0.00
C THR A 109 17.24 5.69 -0.59
N TYR A 110 16.53 4.63 -0.19
CA TYR A 110 16.78 3.27 -0.65
C TYR A 110 15.67 2.87 -1.62
N GLY A 111 15.94 3.02 -2.92
CA GLY A 111 14.98 2.77 -3.99
C GLY A 111 15.13 1.42 -4.68
N GLY A 112 14.41 1.25 -5.79
CA GLY A 112 14.53 0.09 -6.68
C GLY A 112 13.75 -1.13 -6.19
N GLN A 113 14.34 -2.32 -6.23
CA GLN A 113 13.64 -3.56 -5.84
C GLN A 113 13.25 -3.57 -4.36
N PHE A 114 14.01 -2.90 -3.49
CA PHE A 114 13.72 -2.83 -2.06
C PHE A 114 12.47 -1.99 -1.76
N GLU A 115 12.30 -0.88 -2.47
CA GLU A 115 11.08 -0.04 -2.39
C GLU A 115 9.84 -0.82 -2.85
N ASN A 116 9.96 -1.61 -3.92
CA ASN A 116 8.90 -2.50 -4.37
C ASN A 116 8.57 -3.57 -3.32
N LEU A 117 9.58 -4.13 -2.65
CA LEU A 117 9.41 -5.10 -1.56
C LEU A 117 8.69 -4.46 -0.36
N GLN A 118 9.10 -3.27 0.09
CA GLN A 118 8.42 -2.56 1.19
C GLN A 118 6.97 -2.23 0.85
N THR A 119 6.72 -1.72 -0.37
CA THR A 119 5.38 -1.40 -0.84
C THR A 119 4.49 -2.65 -0.84
N ALA A 120 5.00 -3.77 -1.33
CA ALA A 120 4.26 -5.03 -1.34
C ALA A 120 4.03 -5.60 0.07
N LYS A 121 5.04 -5.53 0.95
CA LYS A 121 4.93 -5.95 2.36
C LYS A 121 3.84 -5.16 3.08
N SER A 122 3.82 -3.84 2.90
CA SER A 122 2.77 -2.95 3.45
C SER A 122 1.38 -3.33 2.95
N ARG A 123 1.23 -3.63 1.65
CA ARG A 123 -0.04 -4.12 1.09
C ARG A 123 -0.45 -5.48 1.67
N LEU A 124 0.47 -6.44 1.80
CA LEU A 124 0.18 -7.77 2.35
C LEU A 124 -0.20 -7.72 3.83
N LEU A 125 0.41 -6.82 4.61
CA LEU A 125 0.05 -6.58 6.01
C LEU A 125 -1.42 -6.15 6.18
N VAL A 126 -2.01 -5.53 5.16
CA VAL A 126 -3.42 -5.15 5.15
C VAL A 126 -4.29 -6.22 4.48
N ALA A 127 -3.85 -6.77 3.35
CA ALA A 127 -4.62 -7.73 2.56
C ALA A 127 -4.85 -9.07 3.27
N VAL A 128 -3.85 -9.60 3.97
CA VAL A 128 -3.97 -10.89 4.67
C VAL A 128 -5.01 -10.83 5.81
N PRO A 129 -5.01 -9.84 6.71
CA PRO A 129 -6.07 -9.69 7.71
C PRO A 129 -7.47 -9.54 7.10
N ILE A 130 -7.61 -8.75 6.03
CA ILE A 130 -8.90 -8.58 5.34
C ILE A 130 -9.38 -9.93 4.78
N ALA A 131 -8.49 -10.69 4.12
CA ALA A 131 -8.84 -12.02 3.60
C ALA A 131 -9.26 -12.98 4.72
N LEU A 132 -8.53 -13.01 5.84
CA LEU A 132 -8.88 -13.83 7.01
C LEU A 132 -10.23 -13.45 7.62
N ILE A 133 -10.54 -12.16 7.73
CA ILE A 133 -11.84 -11.66 8.20
C ILE A 133 -12.96 -12.09 7.25
N LEU A 134 -12.75 -11.94 5.94
CA LEU A 134 -13.74 -12.36 4.93
C LEU A 134 -13.97 -13.88 4.96
N ILE A 135 -12.90 -14.68 5.06
CA ILE A 135 -13.00 -16.13 5.23
C ILE A 135 -13.81 -16.47 6.48
N PHE A 136 -13.54 -15.80 7.61
CA PHE A 136 -14.30 -16.01 8.85
C PHE A 136 -15.79 -15.66 8.70
N ILE A 137 -16.11 -14.53 8.05
CA ILE A 137 -17.50 -14.13 7.77
C ILE A 137 -18.21 -15.17 6.89
N LEU A 138 -17.55 -15.65 5.84
CA LEU A 138 -18.11 -16.69 4.98
C LEU A 138 -18.34 -17.99 5.74
N LEU A 139 -17.42 -18.39 6.62
CA LEU A 139 -17.59 -19.55 7.50
C LEU A 139 -18.75 -19.37 8.47
N TYR A 140 -18.90 -18.18 9.06
CA TYR A 140 -20.04 -17.88 9.92
C TYR A 140 -21.36 -18.02 9.17
N PHE A 141 -21.46 -17.51 7.94
CA PHE A 141 -22.68 -17.65 7.14
C PHE A 141 -22.94 -19.09 6.70
N ALA A 142 -21.90 -19.85 6.35
CA ALA A 142 -22.06 -21.25 5.93
C ALA A 142 -22.57 -22.15 7.05
N PHE A 143 -22.10 -21.96 8.29
CA PHE A 143 -22.44 -22.83 9.43
C PHE A 143 -23.46 -22.24 10.40
N ASN A 144 -23.77 -20.94 10.27
CA ASN A 144 -24.61 -20.18 11.20
C ASN A 144 -24.20 -20.37 12.67
N SER A 145 -22.90 -20.58 12.92
CA SER A 145 -22.35 -20.93 14.23
C SER A 145 -20.91 -20.43 14.38
N ILE A 146 -20.70 -19.50 15.33
CA ILE A 146 -19.37 -18.95 15.64
C ILE A 146 -18.41 -20.04 16.12
N LYS A 147 -18.92 -21.04 16.85
CA LYS A 147 -18.09 -22.14 17.38
C LYS A 147 -17.53 -23.00 16.24
N GLU A 148 -18.38 -23.37 15.29
CA GLU A 148 -17.98 -24.19 14.13
C GLU A 148 -17.05 -23.40 13.22
N ALA A 149 -17.35 -22.11 12.99
CA ALA A 149 -16.48 -21.22 12.23
C ALA A 149 -15.07 -21.10 12.85
N LEU A 150 -14.96 -20.89 14.17
CA LEU A 150 -13.66 -20.85 14.87
C LEU A 150 -12.91 -22.18 14.82
N LEU A 151 -13.62 -23.29 14.91
CA LEU A 151 -13.04 -24.63 14.85
C LEU A 151 -12.39 -24.86 13.48
N ILE A 152 -13.09 -24.53 12.39
CA ILE A 152 -12.54 -24.62 11.02
C ILE A 152 -11.42 -23.59 10.83
N PHE A 153 -11.58 -22.38 11.34
CA PHE A 153 -10.58 -21.31 11.25
C PHE A 153 -9.26 -21.69 11.93
N SER A 154 -9.30 -22.57 12.95
CA SER A 154 -8.09 -23.10 13.59
C SER A 154 -7.17 -23.84 12.61
N ALA A 155 -7.69 -24.41 11.51
CA ALA A 155 -6.88 -25.11 10.51
C ALA A 155 -5.89 -24.19 9.77
N ILE A 156 -6.16 -22.88 9.72
CA ILE A 156 -5.35 -21.89 8.99
C ILE A 156 -3.92 -21.79 9.58
N PRO A 157 -3.73 -21.52 10.88
CA PRO A 157 -2.40 -21.56 11.50
C PRO A 157 -1.67 -22.89 11.29
N LEU A 158 -2.36 -24.03 11.35
CA LEU A 158 -1.75 -25.35 11.19
C LEU A 158 -1.25 -25.59 9.75
N ALA A 159 -1.96 -25.04 8.76
CA ALA A 159 -1.50 -25.02 7.38
C ALA A 159 -0.28 -24.10 7.21
N ALA A 160 -0.30 -22.91 7.84
CA ALA A 160 0.78 -21.94 7.71
C ALA A 160 2.14 -22.50 8.17
N VAL A 161 2.16 -23.30 9.24
CA VAL A 161 3.39 -23.91 9.79
C VAL A 161 4.13 -24.74 8.74
N GLY A 162 3.43 -25.57 7.97
CA GLY A 162 4.06 -26.39 6.93
C GLY A 162 4.58 -25.57 5.75
N GLY A 163 3.84 -24.53 5.36
CA GLY A 163 4.29 -23.63 4.30
C GLY A 163 5.57 -22.87 4.67
N VAL A 164 5.65 -22.37 5.91
CA VAL A 164 6.85 -21.71 6.44
C VAL A 164 8.02 -22.70 6.56
N LEU A 165 7.77 -23.89 7.08
CA LEU A 165 8.79 -24.93 7.25
C LEU A 165 9.39 -25.33 5.90
N LEU A 166 8.57 -25.55 4.86
CA LEU A 166 9.07 -25.99 3.56
C LEU A 166 9.80 -24.87 2.82
N LEU A 167 9.42 -23.60 2.99
CA LEU A 167 10.21 -22.46 2.52
C LEU A 167 11.60 -22.44 3.17
N TRP A 168 11.65 -22.62 4.49
CA TRP A 168 12.89 -22.61 5.26
C TRP A 168 13.82 -23.77 4.86
N VAL A 169 13.29 -24.99 4.77
CA VAL A 169 14.06 -26.18 4.35
C VAL A 169 14.62 -26.03 2.93
N ARG A 170 13.96 -25.26 2.07
CA ARG A 170 14.40 -25.02 0.68
C ARG A 170 15.23 -23.74 0.51
N ASP A 171 15.60 -23.07 1.59
CA ASP A 171 16.32 -21.78 1.58
C ASP A 171 15.66 -20.73 0.67
N MET A 172 14.33 -20.71 0.65
CA MET A 172 13.56 -19.73 -0.12
C MET A 172 13.09 -18.59 0.79
N PRO A 173 13.49 -17.33 0.55
CA PRO A 173 13.02 -16.21 1.34
C PRO A 173 11.52 -15.98 1.15
N PHE A 174 10.90 -15.33 2.13
CA PHE A 174 9.51 -14.91 2.00
C PHE A 174 9.37 -13.88 0.88
N SER A 175 8.67 -14.25 -0.20
CA SER A 175 8.41 -13.39 -1.35
C SER A 175 6.91 -13.08 -1.48
N ILE A 176 6.58 -12.13 -2.36
CA ILE A 176 5.18 -11.79 -2.66
C ILE A 176 4.43 -13.02 -3.16
N SER A 177 5.06 -13.83 -4.02
CA SER A 177 4.48 -15.07 -4.54
C SER A 177 4.21 -16.10 -3.44
N ALA A 178 5.09 -16.20 -2.45
CA ALA A 178 4.86 -17.04 -1.27
C ALA A 178 3.65 -16.53 -0.47
N GLY A 179 3.52 -15.21 -0.29
CA GLY A 179 2.36 -14.58 0.35
C GLY A 179 1.03 -14.92 -0.33
N VAL A 180 0.97 -14.85 -1.67
CA VAL A 180 -0.20 -15.29 -2.44
C VAL A 180 -0.46 -16.79 -2.26
N GLY A 181 0.61 -17.60 -2.22
CA GLY A 181 0.52 -19.03 -1.92
C GLY A 181 -0.12 -19.33 -0.57
N PHE A 182 0.18 -18.55 0.48
CA PHE A 182 -0.48 -18.69 1.79
C PHE A 182 -1.98 -18.40 1.73
N ILE A 183 -2.40 -17.36 1.01
CA ILE A 183 -3.82 -17.02 0.86
C ILE A 183 -4.56 -18.17 0.16
N ALA A 184 -3.98 -18.73 -0.91
CA ALA A 184 -4.54 -19.89 -1.60
C ALA A 184 -4.60 -21.13 -0.69
N LEU A 185 -3.51 -21.39 0.05
CA LEU A 185 -3.43 -22.49 1.02
C LEU A 185 -4.52 -22.38 2.10
N PHE A 186 -4.80 -21.19 2.62
CA PHE A 186 -5.83 -20.99 3.64
C PHE A 186 -7.21 -21.41 3.12
N GLY A 187 -7.54 -21.07 1.87
CA GLY A 187 -8.79 -21.52 1.24
C GLY A 187 -8.91 -23.04 1.15
N ILE A 188 -7.83 -23.72 0.73
CA ILE A 188 -7.83 -25.19 0.61
C ILE A 188 -7.88 -25.86 1.99
N ALA A 189 -7.14 -25.34 2.97
CA ALA A 189 -7.16 -25.85 4.34
C ALA A 189 -8.56 -25.72 4.97
N VAL A 190 -9.22 -24.57 4.75
CA VAL A 190 -10.59 -24.33 5.20
C VAL A 190 -11.56 -25.30 4.53
N LEU A 191 -11.47 -25.53 3.21
CA LEU A 191 -12.33 -26.49 2.50
C LEU A 191 -12.26 -27.89 3.13
N ASN A 192 -11.06 -28.38 3.44
CA ASN A 192 -10.88 -29.68 4.09
C ASN A 192 -11.50 -29.70 5.50
N GLY A 193 -11.42 -28.60 6.24
CA GLY A 193 -12.07 -28.46 7.55
C GLY A 193 -13.59 -28.45 7.49
N ILE A 194 -14.17 -27.74 6.50
CA ILE A 194 -15.62 -27.67 6.24
C ILE A 194 -16.18 -29.08 6.03
N VAL A 195 -15.60 -29.83 5.09
CA VAL A 195 -16.08 -31.16 4.70
C VAL A 195 -16.04 -32.14 5.87
N LEU A 196 -15.02 -32.05 6.75
CA LEU A 196 -14.91 -32.93 7.92
C LEU A 196 -15.95 -32.60 8.99
N ILE A 197 -16.17 -31.31 9.29
CA ILE A 197 -17.16 -30.87 10.28
C ILE A 197 -18.58 -31.16 9.82
N GLU A 198 -18.88 -30.95 8.54
CA GLU A 198 -20.18 -31.26 7.96
C GLU A 198 -20.52 -32.75 8.10
N HIS A 199 -19.54 -33.63 7.84
CA HIS A 199 -19.72 -35.07 8.05
C HIS A 199 -19.96 -35.43 9.52
N PHE A 200 -19.26 -34.78 10.46
CA PHE A 200 -19.53 -34.99 11.89
C PHE A 200 -20.95 -34.55 12.28
N LYS A 201 -21.47 -33.47 11.68
CA LYS A 201 -22.85 -33.02 11.91
C LYS A 201 -23.85 -34.03 11.35
N GLU A 202 -23.63 -34.51 10.13
CA GLU A 202 -24.46 -35.56 9.51
C GLU A 202 -24.51 -36.82 10.38
N LEU A 203 -23.36 -37.33 10.82
CA LEU A 203 -23.31 -38.50 11.71
C LEU A 203 -23.99 -38.25 13.05
N LYS A 204 -23.96 -37.03 13.58
CA LYS A 204 -24.64 -36.68 14.85
C LYS A 204 -26.16 -36.82 14.74
N HIS A 205 -26.74 -36.63 13.55
CA HIS A 205 -28.17 -36.84 13.31
C HIS A 205 -28.57 -38.33 13.24
N ASN A 206 -27.61 -39.24 13.03
CA ASN A 206 -27.83 -40.68 12.87
C ASN A 206 -27.76 -41.49 14.20
N HIS A 207 -28.03 -40.85 15.35
CA HIS A 207 -28.16 -41.48 16.68
C HIS A 207 -26.97 -42.33 17.15
N PHE A 208 -25.73 -41.81 17.03
CA PHE A 208 -24.59 -42.39 17.74
C PHE A 208 -24.68 -42.11 19.24
N ASN A 209 -24.53 -43.15 20.06
CA ASN A 209 -24.65 -43.08 21.53
C ASN A 209 -23.39 -42.51 22.22
N ASP A 210 -22.26 -42.45 21.53
CA ASP A 210 -20.99 -41.98 22.08
C ASP A 210 -20.24 -41.06 21.10
N MET A 211 -19.74 -39.95 21.61
CA MET A 211 -19.06 -38.90 20.83
C MET A 211 -17.72 -39.38 20.26
N GLU A 212 -17.01 -40.24 21.00
CA GLU A 212 -15.73 -40.79 20.55
C GLU A 212 -15.91 -41.73 19.36
N THR A 213 -16.89 -42.62 19.41
CA THR A 213 -17.22 -43.52 18.29
C THR A 213 -17.63 -42.77 17.03
N LEU A 214 -18.44 -41.71 17.16
CA LEU A 214 -18.83 -40.83 16.06
C LEU A 214 -17.63 -40.18 15.39
N ILE A 215 -16.72 -39.61 16.18
CA ILE A 215 -15.54 -38.91 15.66
C ILE A 215 -14.59 -39.89 14.96
N LYS A 216 -14.34 -41.06 15.58
CA LYS A 216 -13.50 -42.11 14.97
C LYS A 216 -14.08 -42.59 13.64
N GLN A 217 -15.39 -42.83 13.59
CA GLN A 217 -16.07 -43.24 12.39
C GLN A 217 -16.00 -42.14 11.32
N GLY A 218 -16.37 -40.91 11.66
CA GLY A 218 -16.37 -39.81 10.70
C GLY A 218 -14.98 -39.45 10.17
N ALA A 219 -13.94 -39.52 11.01
CA ALA A 219 -12.57 -39.34 10.58
C ALA A 219 -12.13 -40.46 9.63
N LYS A 220 -12.52 -41.71 9.89
CA LYS A 220 -12.23 -42.86 9.03
C LYS A 220 -12.92 -42.75 7.67
N ASP A 221 -14.19 -42.34 7.66
CA ASP A 221 -14.97 -42.16 6.43
C ASP A 221 -14.37 -41.09 5.52
N ARG A 222 -13.91 -39.98 6.13
CA ARG A 222 -13.38 -38.82 5.38
C ARG A 222 -11.89 -38.88 5.11
N LEU A 223 -11.13 -39.76 5.78
CA LEU A 223 -9.70 -39.95 5.58
C LEU A 223 -9.34 -40.11 4.09
N ARG A 224 -10.06 -40.99 3.38
CA ARG A 224 -9.81 -41.25 1.95
C ARG A 224 -10.05 -40.01 1.09
N ALA A 225 -11.14 -39.30 1.33
CA ALA A 225 -11.50 -38.10 0.56
C ALA A 225 -10.50 -36.96 0.78
N VAL A 226 -10.13 -36.69 2.04
CA VAL A 226 -9.19 -35.62 2.41
C VAL A 226 -7.78 -35.91 1.88
N LEU A 227 -7.32 -37.16 1.96
CA LEU A 227 -6.02 -37.54 1.39
C LEU A 227 -6.01 -37.42 -0.13
N LEU A 228 -7.10 -37.79 -0.80
CA LEU A 228 -7.20 -37.70 -2.26
C LEU A 228 -7.15 -36.25 -2.75
N THR A 229 -7.91 -35.34 -2.12
CA THR A 229 -7.91 -33.93 -2.51
C THR A 229 -6.56 -33.27 -2.28
N ALA A 230 -5.95 -33.51 -1.12
CA ALA A 230 -4.65 -32.93 -0.80
C ALA A 230 -3.53 -33.51 -1.66
N SER A 231 -3.53 -34.82 -1.93
CA SER A 231 -2.54 -35.44 -2.80
C SER A 231 -2.68 -34.94 -4.24
N ALA A 232 -3.91 -34.81 -4.75
CA ALA A 232 -4.16 -34.27 -6.09
C ALA A 232 -3.67 -32.82 -6.21
N ALA A 233 -3.96 -31.97 -5.21
CA ALA A 233 -3.47 -30.60 -5.19
C ALA A 233 -1.94 -30.55 -5.08
N ALA A 234 -1.33 -31.32 -4.17
CA ALA A 234 0.12 -31.35 -4.00
C ALA A 234 0.84 -31.83 -5.28
N LEU A 235 0.33 -32.87 -5.94
CA LEU A 235 0.85 -33.36 -7.22
C LEU A 235 0.64 -32.34 -8.35
N GLY A 236 -0.46 -31.58 -8.35
CA GLY A 236 -0.69 -30.50 -9.31
C GLY A 236 0.30 -29.33 -9.16
N PHE A 237 0.69 -29.01 -7.93
CA PHE A 237 1.71 -28.00 -7.65
C PHE A 237 3.15 -28.52 -7.75
N LEU A 238 3.37 -29.83 -7.79
CA LEU A 238 4.71 -30.43 -7.77
C LEU A 238 5.60 -29.98 -8.95
N PRO A 239 5.13 -29.98 -10.22
CA PRO A 239 5.95 -29.50 -11.35
C PRO A 239 6.37 -28.03 -11.17
N MET A 240 5.45 -27.22 -10.66
CA MET A 240 5.67 -25.80 -10.38
C MET A 240 6.72 -25.59 -9.27
N ALA A 241 6.73 -26.47 -8.26
CA ALA A 241 7.67 -26.41 -7.15
C ALA A 241 9.11 -26.79 -7.55
N ILE A 242 9.30 -27.64 -8.57
CA ILE A 242 10.63 -28.13 -8.99
C ILE A 242 11.15 -27.53 -10.30
N SER A 243 10.31 -26.83 -11.07
CA SER A 243 10.64 -26.25 -12.37
C SER A 243 11.91 -25.39 -12.34
N THR A 244 12.75 -25.45 -13.38
CA THR A 244 13.96 -24.62 -13.56
C THR A 244 13.89 -23.67 -14.74
N ASN A 245 12.73 -23.59 -15.40
CA ASN A 245 12.56 -22.74 -16.57
C ASN A 245 12.41 -21.27 -16.19
N ALA A 246 12.54 -20.39 -17.19
CA ALA A 246 12.28 -18.97 -17.01
C ALA A 246 10.90 -18.72 -16.38
N GLY A 247 10.85 -17.88 -15.35
CA GLY A 247 9.62 -17.59 -14.60
C GLY A 247 9.39 -18.53 -13.41
N ALA A 248 10.18 -19.60 -13.26
CA ALA A 248 10.12 -20.49 -12.10
C ALA A 248 10.47 -19.75 -10.79
N GLU A 249 11.19 -18.64 -10.85
CA GLU A 249 11.54 -17.81 -9.69
C GLU A 249 10.31 -17.29 -8.95
N VAL A 250 9.24 -17.00 -9.68
CA VAL A 250 7.96 -16.54 -9.12
C VAL A 250 7.09 -17.72 -8.69
N GLN A 251 7.19 -18.84 -9.39
CA GLN A 251 6.32 -20.00 -9.22
C GLN A 251 6.74 -20.92 -8.07
N ARG A 252 8.05 -21.18 -7.90
CA ARG A 252 8.56 -22.11 -6.88
C ARG A 252 8.13 -21.72 -5.47
N PRO A 253 8.24 -20.46 -5.01
CA PRO A 253 7.86 -20.12 -3.64
C PRO A 253 6.36 -20.30 -3.39
N LEU A 254 5.52 -19.97 -4.37
CA LEU A 254 4.07 -20.16 -4.30
C LEU A 254 3.71 -21.64 -4.14
N ALA A 255 4.22 -22.49 -5.03
CA ALA A 255 3.94 -23.93 -4.98
C ALA A 255 4.52 -24.61 -3.72
N THR A 256 5.71 -24.19 -3.30
CA THR A 256 6.39 -24.68 -2.08
C THR A 256 5.54 -24.49 -0.84
N VAL A 257 4.98 -23.28 -0.67
CA VAL A 257 4.09 -22.96 0.46
C VAL A 257 2.84 -23.82 0.43
N VAL A 258 2.20 -23.95 -0.73
CA VAL A 258 0.96 -24.71 -0.86
C VAL A 258 1.20 -26.19 -0.56
N ILE A 259 2.25 -26.80 -1.12
CA ILE A 259 2.57 -28.22 -0.87
C ILE A 259 2.90 -28.44 0.61
N GLY A 260 3.80 -27.64 1.18
CA GLY A 260 4.21 -27.80 2.57
C GLY A 260 3.05 -27.61 3.53
N GLY A 261 2.23 -26.61 3.27
CA GLY A 261 1.03 -26.34 4.05
C GLY A 261 -0.04 -27.41 3.90
N LEU A 262 -0.21 -28.01 2.72
CA LEU A 262 -1.16 -29.11 2.53
C LEU A 262 -0.74 -30.36 3.32
N VAL A 263 0.55 -30.68 3.35
CA VAL A 263 1.07 -31.82 4.12
C VAL A 263 0.79 -31.63 5.60
N THR A 264 1.12 -30.46 6.16
CA THR A 264 0.84 -30.23 7.59
C THR A 264 -0.63 -30.05 7.88
N ALA A 265 -1.38 -29.35 7.01
CA ALA A 265 -2.82 -29.17 7.17
C ALA A 265 -3.56 -30.50 7.14
N THR A 266 -3.24 -31.40 6.22
CA THR A 266 -3.93 -32.70 6.19
C THR A 266 -3.63 -33.56 7.40
N LEU A 267 -2.35 -33.70 7.75
CA LEU A 267 -1.92 -34.49 8.89
C LEU A 267 -2.54 -33.95 10.19
N LEU A 268 -2.45 -32.63 10.39
CA LEU A 268 -2.89 -32.02 11.62
C LEU A 268 -4.42 -31.82 11.66
N THR A 269 -5.09 -31.55 10.56
CA THR A 269 -6.56 -31.36 10.56
C THR A 269 -7.28 -32.68 10.87
N LEU A 270 -6.77 -33.82 10.38
CA LEU A 270 -7.34 -35.14 10.71
C LEU A 270 -7.11 -35.58 12.16
N VAL A 271 -6.27 -34.88 12.92
CA VAL A 271 -5.99 -35.18 14.34
C VAL A 271 -6.56 -34.09 15.24
N VAL A 272 -6.17 -32.85 15.01
CA VAL A 272 -6.52 -31.68 15.82
C VAL A 272 -7.99 -31.31 15.67
N LEU A 273 -8.56 -31.33 14.46
CA LEU A 273 -9.95 -30.95 14.25
C LEU A 273 -10.93 -31.90 14.97
N PRO A 274 -10.78 -33.24 14.88
CA PRO A 274 -11.51 -34.20 15.71
C PRO A 274 -11.41 -33.93 17.22
N VAL A 275 -10.21 -33.68 17.73
CA VAL A 275 -9.97 -33.43 19.16
C VAL A 275 -10.65 -32.14 19.60
N LEU A 276 -10.51 -31.06 18.83
CA LEU A 276 -11.19 -29.80 19.08
C LEU A 276 -12.72 -29.97 19.03
N TYR A 277 -13.24 -30.73 18.07
CA TYR A 277 -14.67 -31.02 17.96
C TYR A 277 -15.21 -31.79 19.16
N SER A 278 -14.47 -32.78 19.67
CA SER A 278 -14.81 -33.50 20.90
C SER A 278 -14.89 -32.55 22.11
N TYR A 279 -13.88 -31.69 22.26
CA TYR A 279 -13.81 -30.74 23.36
C TYR A 279 -14.95 -29.71 23.35
N PHE A 280 -15.29 -29.17 22.17
CA PHE A 280 -16.34 -28.17 22.05
C PHE A 280 -17.77 -28.73 22.08
N ASN A 281 -17.96 -30.01 21.74
CA ASN A 281 -19.29 -30.65 21.67
C ASN A 281 -19.58 -31.57 22.88
N THR A 282 -18.62 -31.78 23.78
CA THR A 282 -18.86 -32.43 25.08
C THR A 282 -19.79 -31.54 25.91
N ASN A 283 -21.08 -31.84 25.85
CA ASN A 283 -22.10 -31.14 26.61
C ASN A 283 -21.97 -31.56 28.08
N LYS A 284 -21.70 -30.59 28.94
CA LYS A 284 -21.80 -30.69 30.39
C LYS A 284 -23.24 -31.04 30.79
N ASN A 285 -23.55 -32.33 30.90
CA ASN A 285 -24.54 -32.82 31.86
C ASN A 285 -23.86 -33.11 33.21
N SER A 286 -23.23 -32.09 33.79
CA SER A 286 -22.81 -32.13 35.18
C SER A 286 -23.06 -30.77 35.82
N ASN A 287 -24.10 -30.73 36.65
CA ASN A 287 -24.29 -29.76 37.72
C ASN A 287 -23.12 -29.85 38.72
N LYS A 288 -21.92 -29.45 38.31
CA LYS A 288 -20.83 -29.10 39.21
C LYS A 288 -20.44 -27.66 38.91
N LYS A 289 -20.88 -26.78 39.81
CA LYS A 289 -20.35 -25.42 39.97
C LYS A 289 -18.82 -25.50 39.85
N LEU A 290 -18.27 -24.97 38.76
CA LEU A 290 -16.82 -24.80 38.67
C LEU A 290 -16.43 -23.76 39.73
N LYS A 291 -15.74 -24.21 40.78
CA LYS A 291 -14.90 -23.32 41.56
C LYS A 291 -13.76 -22.86 40.66
N THR A 292 -13.83 -21.59 40.29
CA THR A 292 -12.82 -20.88 39.51
C THR A 292 -11.59 -20.65 40.38
N ASN A 293 -10.51 -21.41 40.15
CA ASN A 293 -9.20 -21.00 40.65
C ASN A 293 -8.70 -19.83 39.80
N LYS A 294 -8.47 -18.69 40.45
CA LYS A 294 -8.17 -17.37 39.87
C LYS A 294 -6.83 -17.26 39.12
N THR A 295 -6.13 -18.34 38.84
CA THR A 295 -4.73 -18.29 38.33
C THR A 295 -4.58 -18.39 36.81
N HIS A 296 -5.58 -18.89 36.07
CA HIS A 296 -5.54 -18.95 34.59
C HIS A 296 -6.42 -17.89 33.88
N LEU A 297 -7.07 -17.03 34.66
CA LEU A 297 -7.88 -15.94 34.14
C LEU A 297 -7.09 -14.87 33.35
N PRO A 298 -5.84 -14.47 33.71
CA PRO A 298 -5.17 -13.39 32.98
C PRO A 298 -4.69 -13.83 31.58
N ILE A 299 -4.28 -15.09 31.40
CA ILE A 299 -3.78 -15.58 30.10
C ILE A 299 -4.91 -15.74 29.07
N LEU A 300 -6.09 -16.20 29.51
CA LEU A 300 -7.28 -16.28 28.66
C LEU A 300 -7.88 -14.88 28.36
N LEU A 301 -7.80 -13.94 29.31
CA LEU A 301 -8.22 -12.55 29.12
C LEU A 301 -7.29 -11.75 28.21
N ILE A 302 -5.99 -12.03 28.21
CA ILE A 302 -5.03 -11.37 27.30
C ILE A 302 -5.22 -11.87 25.86
N LEU A 303 -5.50 -13.17 25.67
CA LEU A 303 -5.76 -13.72 24.33
C LEU A 303 -7.14 -13.32 23.78
N ALA A 304 -8.15 -13.14 24.66
CA ALA A 304 -9.47 -12.62 24.28
C ALA A 304 -9.50 -11.08 24.12
N GLY A 305 -8.60 -10.36 24.81
CA GLY A 305 -8.46 -8.90 24.75
C GLY A 305 -7.89 -8.39 23.43
N LEU A 306 -7.12 -9.21 22.71
CA LEU A 306 -6.61 -8.89 21.37
C LEU A 306 -7.69 -9.02 20.27
N PHE A 307 -8.84 -9.64 20.55
CA PHE A 307 -9.92 -9.87 19.56
C PHE A 307 -11.23 -9.14 19.87
N SER A 308 -11.32 -8.40 20.97
CA SER A 308 -12.54 -7.69 21.38
C SER A 308 -12.40 -6.18 21.29
N THR A 309 -12.16 -5.65 20.08
CA THR A 309 -12.71 -4.35 19.71
C THR A 309 -14.07 -4.53 19.04
N CYS A 310 -14.97 -5.28 19.70
CA CYS A 310 -16.39 -5.10 19.45
C CYS A 310 -16.79 -3.86 20.24
N ALA A 311 -16.74 -2.70 19.59
CA ALA A 311 -17.51 -1.56 20.05
C ALA A 311 -18.93 -2.06 20.29
N PHE A 312 -19.42 -1.91 21.53
CA PHE A 312 -20.84 -2.06 21.81
C PHE A 312 -21.59 -1.10 20.89
N SER A 313 -22.18 -1.64 19.82
CA SER A 313 -23.15 -0.92 19.03
C SER A 313 -24.39 -0.79 19.91
N GLN A 314 -24.47 0.31 20.65
CA GLN A 314 -25.73 0.76 21.22
C GLN A 314 -26.69 0.93 20.04
N ASN A 315 -27.69 0.05 19.98
CA ASN A 315 -28.75 0.11 18.99
C ASN A 315 -29.73 1.23 19.37
N ASN A 316 -29.21 2.46 19.43
CA ASN A 316 -30.01 3.66 19.51
C ASN A 316 -30.47 3.96 18.08
N LYS A 317 -31.78 3.92 17.84
CA LYS A 317 -32.36 4.50 16.62
C LYS A 317 -31.89 5.95 16.57
N LYS A 318 -30.92 6.23 15.73
CA LYS A 318 -30.28 7.54 15.63
C LYS A 318 -31.29 8.51 15.01
N SER A 319 -31.40 9.69 15.61
CA SER A 319 -32.23 10.76 15.06
C SER A 319 -31.64 11.29 13.74
N LEU A 320 -32.43 12.01 12.96
CA LEU A 320 -31.96 12.64 11.72
C LEU A 320 -30.76 13.56 11.99
N ASP A 321 -30.80 14.33 13.08
CA ASP A 321 -29.72 15.24 13.46
C ASP A 321 -28.43 14.49 13.86
N ASP A 322 -28.55 13.32 14.50
CA ASP A 322 -27.41 12.44 14.77
C ASP A 322 -26.78 11.93 13.47
N LEU A 323 -27.59 11.54 12.49
CA LEU A 323 -27.09 11.05 11.21
C LEU A 323 -26.40 12.16 10.40
N ILE A 324 -26.95 13.38 10.44
CA ILE A 324 -26.33 14.54 9.78
C ILE A 324 -25.00 14.92 10.46
N SER A 325 -24.92 14.89 11.78
CA SER A 325 -23.67 15.20 12.50
C SER A 325 -22.59 14.14 12.27
N ILE A 326 -22.95 12.85 12.27
CA ILE A 326 -22.03 11.76 11.93
C ILE A 326 -21.58 11.89 10.47
N GLY A 327 -22.51 12.16 9.56
CA GLY A 327 -22.22 12.35 8.14
C GLY A 327 -21.24 13.49 7.89
N THR A 328 -21.48 14.68 8.45
CA THR A 328 -20.61 15.85 8.25
C THR A 328 -19.23 15.72 8.92
N LYS A 329 -19.13 14.97 10.03
CA LYS A 329 -17.86 14.75 10.73
C LYS A 329 -16.99 13.67 10.07
N ASN A 330 -17.60 12.59 9.58
CA ASN A 330 -16.87 11.42 9.07
C ASN A 330 -16.74 11.39 7.53
N ASN A 331 -17.43 12.27 6.79
CA ASN A 331 -17.33 12.29 5.33
C ASN A 331 -15.95 12.80 4.87
N ALA A 332 -15.22 11.94 4.16
CA ALA A 332 -13.89 12.24 3.65
C ALA A 332 -13.88 13.41 2.64
N GLY A 333 -14.94 13.56 1.84
CA GLY A 333 -15.08 14.65 0.87
C GLY A 333 -15.26 16.01 1.52
N ILE A 334 -16.04 16.10 2.61
CA ILE A 334 -16.18 17.34 3.41
C ILE A 334 -14.86 17.64 4.13
N LYS A 335 -14.20 16.64 4.70
CA LYS A 335 -12.89 16.82 5.35
C LYS A 335 -11.84 17.34 4.35
N ALA A 336 -11.79 16.78 3.14
CA ALA A 336 -10.91 17.27 2.08
C ALA A 336 -11.24 18.73 1.70
N SER A 337 -12.53 19.05 1.52
CA SER A 337 -12.94 20.42 1.19
C SER A 337 -12.60 21.42 2.31
N ARG A 338 -12.66 21.02 3.58
CA ARG A 338 -12.25 21.85 4.73
C ARG A 338 -10.74 22.10 4.74
N LEU A 339 -9.93 21.08 4.44
CA LEU A 339 -8.48 21.23 4.32
C LEU A 339 -8.09 22.17 3.17
N THR A 340 -8.82 22.14 2.05
CA THR A 340 -8.64 23.09 0.95
C THR A 340 -8.93 24.53 1.39
N VAL A 341 -10.01 24.75 2.16
CA VAL A 341 -10.31 26.06 2.76
C VAL A 341 -9.17 26.55 3.67
N GLU A 342 -8.65 25.67 4.52
CA GLU A 342 -7.55 25.97 5.45
C GLU A 342 -6.24 26.30 4.71
N GLN A 343 -5.94 25.57 3.64
CA GLN A 343 -4.81 25.86 2.75
C GLN A 343 -4.94 27.27 2.16
N HIS A 344 -6.09 27.61 1.59
CA HIS A 344 -6.29 28.93 1.00
C HIS A 344 -6.29 30.05 2.04
N ASN A 345 -6.76 29.79 3.27
CA ASN A 345 -6.64 30.74 4.37
C ASN A 345 -5.18 31.03 4.72
N THR A 346 -4.35 29.99 4.80
CA THR A 346 -2.92 30.11 5.08
C THR A 346 -2.20 30.94 3.99
N LEU A 347 -2.59 30.75 2.73
CA LEU A 347 -2.04 31.50 1.59
C LEU A 347 -2.39 33.00 1.61
N VAL A 348 -3.46 33.42 2.28
CA VAL A 348 -3.79 34.87 2.41
C VAL A 348 -2.67 35.63 3.12
N ASN A 349 -2.09 35.03 4.16
CA ASN A 349 -1.03 35.67 4.96
C ASN A 349 0.36 35.44 4.36
N SER A 350 0.56 34.39 3.57
CA SER A 350 1.82 34.15 2.85
C SER A 350 2.05 35.10 1.67
N ALA A 351 1.11 36.01 1.38
CA ALA A 351 1.30 37.03 0.35
C ALA A 351 2.39 38.06 0.69
N PHE A 352 2.89 38.11 1.94
CA PHE A 352 3.99 38.99 2.37
C PHE A 352 5.24 38.19 2.75
N THR A 353 5.57 37.16 1.97
CA THR A 353 6.86 36.47 2.11
C THR A 353 7.91 37.19 1.29
N PHE A 354 9.02 37.53 1.94
CA PHE A 354 10.20 38.07 1.28
C PHE A 354 11.13 36.93 0.89
N ASP A 355 11.86 37.11 -0.20
CA ASP A 355 12.95 36.19 -0.54
C ASP A 355 14.03 36.23 0.53
N LYS A 356 14.87 35.21 0.58
CA LYS A 356 15.92 35.15 1.61
C LYS A 356 16.99 36.21 1.31
N THR A 357 17.53 36.80 2.37
CA THR A 357 18.70 37.67 2.26
C THR A 357 19.88 36.86 1.75
N GLU A 358 20.45 37.28 0.63
CA GLU A 358 21.64 36.67 0.05
C GLU A 358 22.89 37.43 0.51
N VAL A 359 23.81 36.71 1.13
CA VAL A 359 25.14 37.25 1.48
C VAL A 359 26.12 36.65 0.50
N TYR A 360 26.84 37.50 -0.23
CA TYR A 360 27.81 37.05 -1.21
C TYR A 360 29.17 37.71 -0.98
N TYR A 361 30.20 36.97 -1.35
CA TYR A 361 31.58 37.42 -1.37
C TYR A 361 32.16 37.02 -2.72
N GLY A 362 32.66 38.00 -3.47
CA GLY A 362 33.21 37.81 -4.81
C GLY A 362 34.27 38.84 -5.14
N PHE A 363 34.95 38.66 -6.25
CA PHE A 363 35.94 39.61 -6.77
C PHE A 363 35.30 40.39 -7.91
N ASP A 364 35.37 41.72 -7.84
CA ASP A 364 34.90 42.59 -8.92
C ASP A 364 36.06 42.81 -9.89
N GLU A 365 36.16 41.93 -10.88
CA GLU A 365 37.21 41.95 -11.91
C GLU A 365 37.12 43.19 -12.84
N ASN A 366 36.01 43.93 -12.80
CA ASN A 366 35.85 45.17 -13.58
C ASN A 366 36.33 46.41 -12.84
N ASN A 367 36.68 46.30 -11.55
CA ASN A 367 37.16 47.42 -10.73
C ASN A 367 38.47 47.02 -10.04
N LEU A 368 39.59 47.36 -10.68
CA LEU A 368 40.93 47.04 -10.21
C LEU A 368 41.42 48.12 -9.23
N ALA A 369 42.04 47.69 -8.13
CA ALA A 369 42.72 48.61 -7.22
C ALA A 369 44.02 49.16 -7.84
N ILE A 370 44.64 50.16 -7.23
CA ILE A 370 45.86 50.84 -7.74
C ILE A 370 47.03 49.87 -7.96
N ASN A 371 47.01 48.71 -7.29
CA ASN A 371 47.96 47.60 -7.46
C ASN A 371 47.58 46.60 -8.56
N GLU A 372 46.61 46.92 -9.42
CA GLU A 372 46.10 46.08 -10.53
C GLU A 372 45.47 44.74 -10.10
N GLU A 373 45.14 44.56 -8.81
CA GLU A 373 44.42 43.38 -8.33
C GLU A 373 42.90 43.62 -8.25
N PRO A 374 42.06 42.60 -8.55
CA PRO A 374 40.61 42.67 -8.40
C PRO A 374 40.18 42.97 -6.97
N ILE A 375 39.31 43.95 -6.79
CA ILE A 375 38.81 44.31 -5.46
C ILE A 375 37.86 43.22 -4.96
N SER A 376 38.09 42.71 -3.75
CA SER A 376 37.16 41.80 -3.09
C SER A 376 35.95 42.57 -2.58
N VAL A 377 34.75 42.19 -3.02
CA VAL A 377 33.48 42.82 -2.65
C VAL A 377 32.66 41.84 -1.80
N PHE A 378 32.28 42.30 -0.62
CA PHE A 378 31.31 41.66 0.24
C PHE A 378 29.98 42.40 0.12
N GLY A 379 28.91 41.68 -0.20
CA GLY A 379 27.59 42.26 -0.42
C GLY A 379 26.49 41.50 0.30
N ILE A 380 25.46 42.24 0.70
CA ILE A 380 24.20 41.69 1.20
C ILE A 380 23.12 42.19 0.25
N GLN A 381 22.46 41.26 -0.44
CA GLN A 381 21.37 41.55 -1.37
C GLN A 381 20.07 40.99 -0.80
N GLN A 382 19.03 41.81 -0.86
CA GLN A 382 17.69 41.43 -0.48
C GLN A 382 16.75 41.95 -1.58
N GLU A 383 16.12 41.02 -2.29
CA GLU A 383 15.15 41.38 -3.33
C GLU A 383 13.77 41.56 -2.69
N PHE A 384 13.07 42.61 -3.13
CA PHE A 384 11.69 42.89 -2.75
C PHE A 384 10.88 43.11 -4.03
N LEU A 385 9.74 42.44 -4.13
CA LEU A 385 8.79 42.75 -5.20
C LEU A 385 8.19 44.14 -4.98
N PHE A 386 7.76 44.76 -6.07
CA PHE A 386 7.10 46.05 -5.98
C PHE A 386 5.83 45.95 -5.09
N PRO A 387 5.60 46.87 -4.12
CA PRO A 387 4.59 46.69 -3.08
C PRO A 387 3.18 46.38 -3.58
N THR A 388 2.78 46.92 -4.73
CA THR A 388 1.45 46.68 -5.30
C THR A 388 1.21 45.21 -5.70
N VAL A 389 2.28 44.46 -5.97
CA VAL A 389 2.22 43.02 -6.30
C VAL A 389 1.76 42.22 -5.08
N TYR A 390 2.31 42.50 -3.89
CA TYR A 390 1.93 41.82 -2.65
C TYR A 390 0.45 42.07 -2.29
N PHE A 391 -0.02 43.31 -2.43
CA PHE A 391 -1.44 43.63 -2.17
C PHE A 391 -2.38 42.98 -3.19
N SER A 392 -1.97 42.92 -4.46
CA SER A 392 -2.73 42.25 -5.53
C SER A 392 -2.79 40.74 -5.30
N GLN A 393 -1.67 40.13 -4.90
CA GLN A 393 -1.59 38.71 -4.55
C GLN A 393 -2.45 38.38 -3.33
N LYS A 394 -2.43 39.23 -2.28
CA LYS A 394 -3.31 39.06 -1.11
C LYS A 394 -4.78 39.13 -1.50
N LYS A 395 -5.16 40.08 -2.37
CA LYS A 395 -6.54 40.23 -2.86
C LYS A 395 -6.99 38.98 -3.63
N LEU A 396 -6.12 38.43 -4.49
CA LEU A 396 -6.37 37.18 -5.20
C LEU A 396 -6.54 35.99 -4.24
N ASN A 397 -5.62 35.83 -3.29
CA ASN A 397 -5.68 34.74 -2.31
C ASN A 397 -6.95 34.84 -1.44
N LYS A 398 -7.38 36.05 -1.08
CA LYS A 398 -8.64 36.28 -0.34
C LYS A 398 -9.88 35.95 -1.16
N ALA A 399 -9.88 36.23 -2.47
CA ALA A 399 -10.96 35.85 -3.37
C ALA A 399 -11.05 34.32 -3.49
N ASN A 400 -9.91 33.64 -3.66
CA ASN A 400 -9.85 32.18 -3.71
C ASN A 400 -10.31 31.53 -2.40
N TYR A 401 -9.92 32.07 -1.25
CA TYR A 401 -10.44 31.61 0.05
C TYR A 401 -11.97 31.74 0.13
N THR A 402 -12.53 32.87 -0.29
CA THR A 402 -13.99 33.09 -0.32
C THR A 402 -14.71 32.10 -1.24
N LEU A 403 -14.12 31.81 -2.40
CA LEU A 403 -14.64 30.82 -3.33
C LEU A 403 -14.67 29.43 -2.70
N GLU A 404 -13.57 28.99 -2.09
CA GLU A 404 -13.49 27.66 -1.48
C GLU A 404 -14.38 27.51 -0.25
N THR A 405 -14.54 28.55 0.57
CA THR A 405 -15.50 28.54 1.69
C THR A 405 -16.94 28.35 1.18
N SER A 406 -17.30 29.01 0.08
CA SER A 406 -18.62 28.87 -0.56
C SER A 406 -18.81 27.46 -1.11
N ASN A 407 -17.80 26.89 -1.77
CA ASN A 407 -17.83 25.51 -2.26
C ASN A 407 -17.99 24.49 -1.12
N ASN A 408 -17.28 24.66 -0.01
CA ASN A 408 -17.44 23.80 1.17
C ASN A 408 -18.87 23.86 1.71
N ALA A 409 -19.44 25.06 1.84
CA ALA A 409 -20.82 25.25 2.32
C ALA A 409 -21.84 24.59 1.38
N ILE A 410 -21.64 24.64 0.06
CA ILE A 410 -22.49 23.94 -0.92
C ILE A 410 -22.40 22.43 -0.72
N LYS A 411 -21.19 21.86 -0.57
CA LYS A 411 -20.99 20.43 -0.35
C LYS A 411 -21.62 19.94 0.96
N GLU A 412 -21.49 20.71 2.05
CA GLU A 412 -22.12 20.38 3.34
C GLU A 412 -23.65 20.39 3.22
N LYS A 413 -24.24 21.38 2.55
CA LYS A 413 -25.70 21.42 2.29
C LYS A 413 -26.17 20.28 1.39
N ALA A 414 -25.40 19.94 0.35
CA ALA A 414 -25.72 18.82 -0.54
C ALA A 414 -25.74 17.49 0.21
N LEU A 415 -24.75 17.23 1.05
CA LEU A 415 -24.69 16.04 1.90
C LEU A 415 -25.85 15.99 2.89
N LYS A 416 -26.17 17.13 3.54
CA LYS A 416 -27.32 17.21 4.45
C LYS A 416 -28.62 16.86 3.71
N ARG A 417 -28.84 17.40 2.52
CA ARG A 417 -30.01 17.09 1.67
C ARG A 417 -30.11 15.59 1.35
N GLU A 418 -28.99 14.98 0.98
CA GLU A 418 -28.93 13.55 0.63
C GLU A 418 -29.26 12.66 1.83
N ILE A 419 -28.62 12.90 2.98
CA ILE A 419 -28.89 12.17 4.23
C ILE A 419 -30.37 12.30 4.62
N THR A 420 -30.92 13.52 4.58
CA THR A 420 -32.33 13.75 4.89
C THR A 420 -33.25 12.99 3.94
N SER A 421 -32.98 13.02 2.63
CA SER A 421 -33.78 12.30 1.64
C SER A 421 -33.76 10.78 1.88
N MET A 422 -32.59 10.21 2.12
CA MET A 422 -32.44 8.78 2.41
C MET A 422 -33.12 8.38 3.73
N TYR A 423 -33.05 9.22 4.76
CA TYR A 423 -33.71 8.97 6.03
C TYR A 423 -35.24 8.89 5.88
N TYR A 424 -35.85 9.82 5.14
CA TYR A 424 -37.30 9.78 4.89
C TYR A 424 -37.72 8.61 4.00
N GLN A 425 -36.91 8.24 2.99
CA GLN A 425 -37.17 7.03 2.19
C GLN A 425 -37.11 5.75 3.03
N TYR A 426 -36.13 5.65 3.92
CA TYR A 426 -36.03 4.55 4.88
C TYR A 426 -37.25 4.50 5.81
N LEU A 427 -37.64 5.65 6.39
CA LEU A 427 -38.82 5.71 7.27
C LEU A 427 -40.09 5.28 6.53
N TYR A 428 -40.28 5.75 5.29
CA TYR A 428 -41.39 5.33 4.44
C TYR A 428 -41.39 3.82 4.17
N ALA A 429 -40.23 3.23 3.86
CA ALA A 429 -40.11 1.79 3.63
C ALA A 429 -40.44 0.97 4.88
N VAL A 430 -39.99 1.42 6.06
CA VAL A 430 -40.28 0.76 7.35
C VAL A 430 -41.77 0.80 7.68
N GLU A 431 -42.44 1.94 7.43
CA GLU A 431 -43.90 2.04 7.63
C GLU A 431 -44.67 1.17 6.63
N LYS A 432 -44.23 1.13 5.36
CA LYS A 432 -44.83 0.25 4.35
C LYS A 432 -44.69 -1.23 4.73
N GLU A 433 -43.53 -1.65 5.24
CA GLU A 433 -43.31 -3.00 5.76
C GLU A 433 -44.25 -3.30 6.94
N ARG A 434 -44.41 -2.35 7.88
CA ARG A 434 -45.34 -2.49 9.00
C ARG A 434 -46.78 -2.69 8.51
N ILE A 435 -47.25 -1.89 7.56
CA ILE A 435 -48.59 -2.03 6.98
C ILE A 435 -48.77 -3.41 6.32
N HIS A 436 -47.78 -3.86 5.53
CA HIS A 436 -47.85 -5.18 4.91
C HIS A 436 -47.88 -6.32 5.93
N LYS A 437 -47.11 -6.24 7.02
CA LYS A 437 -47.17 -7.22 8.13
C LYS A 437 -48.53 -7.23 8.82
N THR A 438 -49.13 -6.05 9.03
CA THR A 438 -50.48 -5.96 9.61
C THR A 438 -51.52 -6.56 8.67
N LEU A 439 -51.46 -6.27 7.38
CA LEU A 439 -52.35 -6.86 6.36
C LEU A 439 -52.20 -8.38 6.31
N ASP A 440 -50.97 -8.89 6.27
CA ASP A 440 -50.68 -10.33 6.28
C ASP A 440 -51.28 -11.01 7.52
N SER A 441 -51.12 -10.41 8.70
CA SER A 441 -51.75 -10.90 9.93
C SER A 441 -53.29 -10.88 9.88
N LEU A 442 -53.90 -9.86 9.27
CA LEU A 442 -55.36 -9.77 9.13
C LEU A 442 -55.90 -10.83 8.16
N TYR A 443 -55.24 -11.02 6.99
CA TYR A 443 -55.61 -12.06 6.03
C TYR A 443 -55.49 -13.46 6.62
N LYS A 444 -54.43 -13.71 7.40
CA LYS A 444 -54.24 -14.97 8.12
C LYS A 444 -55.36 -15.25 9.13
N ASN A 445 -55.89 -14.23 9.79
CA ASN A 445 -57.02 -14.37 10.72
C ASN A 445 -58.36 -14.60 10.00
N LEU A 446 -58.61 -13.94 8.87
CA LEU A 446 -59.80 -14.14 8.03
C LEU A 446 -59.88 -15.55 7.43
N GLN A 447 -58.73 -16.17 7.14
CA GLN A 447 -58.66 -17.53 6.59
C GLN A 447 -58.99 -18.62 7.63
N ILE A 448 -59.06 -18.28 8.92
CA ILE A 448 -59.29 -19.20 10.04
C ILE A 448 -60.76 -19.13 10.55
N GLN A 449 -61.61 -18.21 10.06
CA GLN A 449 -63.04 -18.20 10.40
C GLN A 449 -63.80 -19.33 9.65
N PRO A 450 -64.44 -20.29 10.35
CA PRO A 450 -65.28 -21.30 9.72
C PRO A 450 -66.59 -20.69 9.19
N LYS A 451 -67.07 -21.21 8.05
CA LYS A 451 -68.43 -21.04 7.54
C LYS A 451 -69.43 -21.63 8.57
N ASP A 452 -69.94 -20.85 9.52
CA ASP A 452 -71.09 -21.28 10.33
C ASP A 452 -72.22 -20.24 10.48
N ASP A 453 -72.08 -19.00 9.97
CA ASP A 453 -73.13 -17.96 10.10
C ASP A 453 -73.68 -17.46 8.75
N LEU A 454 -74.18 -18.38 7.91
CA LEU A 454 -75.11 -18.05 6.82
C LEU A 454 -76.22 -19.11 6.75
N ASN A 455 -77.25 -18.90 7.57
CA ASN A 455 -78.63 -19.38 7.39
C ASN A 455 -79.59 -18.29 7.87
#